data_AF-A0A946H3T5-F1
#
_entry.id   AF-A0A946H3T5-F1
#
_cell.length_a   1.000
_cell.length_b   1.000
_cell.length_c   1.000
_cell.angle_alpha   90.00
_cell.angle_beta   90.00
_cell.angle_gamma   90.00
#
_symmetry.space_group_name_H-M   'P 1'
#
loop_
_entity.id
_entity.type
_entity.pdbx_description
1 polymer ?
#
loop_
_entity_poly.entity_id
_entity_poly.type
_entity_poly.pdbx_seq_one_letter_code
_entity_poly.pdbx_strand_id
1 'polypeptide(L)'
;MTTPSYVLAGSPRQAPQLLGSWSQNVESWTAQPNPALHVMRYEDMLADPLRAFTGLTGFLGLKAADDKIDEAIERSSFKTLQDQEERQGFAERGRLQKQFFRKGRSGSWREELSDEQVVAIVQHNRAQMARFGYLPDGM
;
A
#
# COMPACT_ATOMS: atom_id res chain seq x y z
N MET A 1 -13.51 -13.29 -11.47
CA MET A 1 -14.76 -12.56 -11.82
C MET A 1 -14.53 -11.09 -11.52
N THR A 2 -14.27 -10.27 -12.54
CA THR A 2 -14.03 -8.82 -12.44
C THR A 2 -15.36 -8.09 -12.36
N THR A 3 -15.47 -7.06 -11.54
CA THR A 3 -16.63 -6.16 -11.58
C THR A 3 -16.60 -5.43 -12.93
N PRO A 4 -17.59 -5.58 -13.83
CA PRO A 4 -17.48 -5.15 -15.23
C PRO A 4 -17.34 -3.63 -15.48
N SER A 5 -17.35 -2.80 -14.44
CA SER A 5 -17.72 -1.38 -14.55
C SER A 5 -16.56 -0.37 -14.53
N TYR A 6 -15.31 -0.78 -14.31
CA TYR A 6 -14.18 0.16 -14.24
C TYR A 6 -13.04 -0.25 -15.17
N VAL A 7 -13.15 0.15 -16.44
CA VAL A 7 -12.02 0.15 -17.37
C VAL A 7 -11.45 1.56 -17.42
N LEU A 8 -10.19 1.73 -17.03
CA LEU A 8 -9.45 2.91 -17.44
C LEU A 8 -9.13 2.76 -18.92
N ALA A 9 -9.78 3.57 -19.74
CA ALA A 9 -9.52 3.60 -21.17
C ALA A 9 -8.03 3.89 -21.42
N GLY A 10 -7.46 3.19 -22.41
CA GLY A 10 -6.10 3.46 -22.82
C GLY A 10 -5.94 4.87 -23.40
N SER A 11 -4.73 5.36 -23.36
CA SER A 11 -4.27 6.56 -24.07
C SER A 11 -2.98 6.23 -24.82
N PRO A 12 -2.48 7.11 -25.71
CA PRO A 12 -1.16 6.90 -26.34
C PRO A 12 0.00 6.72 -25.34
N ARG A 13 -0.20 7.10 -24.07
CA ARG A 13 0.80 6.96 -22.99
C ARG A 13 0.49 5.84 -21.99
N GLN A 14 -0.67 5.17 -22.10
CA GLN A 14 -1.12 4.22 -21.09
C GLN A 14 -1.99 3.12 -21.71
N ALA A 15 -1.64 1.85 -21.48
CA ALA A 15 -2.49 0.74 -21.91
C ALA A 15 -3.83 0.74 -21.12
N PRO A 16 -4.93 0.22 -21.70
CA PRO A 16 -6.19 0.05 -20.98
C PRO A 16 -5.99 -0.79 -19.72
N GLN A 17 -6.63 -0.41 -18.61
CA GLN A 17 -6.53 -1.14 -17.35
C GLN A 17 -7.91 -1.57 -16.88
N LEU A 18 -8.04 -2.85 -16.55
CA LEU A 18 -9.21 -3.39 -15.87
C LEU A 18 -9.03 -3.16 -14.37
N LEU A 19 -9.80 -2.25 -13.80
CA LEU A 19 -9.83 -2.02 -12.36
C LEU A 19 -10.89 -2.92 -11.73
N GLY A 20 -10.47 -3.71 -10.75
CA GLY A 20 -11.35 -4.47 -9.86
C GLY A 20 -11.56 -3.78 -8.52
N SER A 21 -12.35 -4.40 -7.65
CA SER A 21 -12.40 -4.03 -6.22
C SER A 21 -11.03 -4.25 -5.56
N TRP A 22 -10.83 -3.66 -4.38
CA TRP A 22 -9.62 -3.90 -3.58
C TRP A 22 -9.40 -5.40 -3.35
N SER A 23 -10.45 -6.13 -2.96
CA SER A 23 -10.35 -7.58 -2.77
C SER A 23 -9.93 -8.33 -4.04
N GLN A 24 -10.51 -7.99 -5.19
CA GLN A 24 -10.12 -8.61 -6.47
C GLN A 24 -8.66 -8.34 -6.81
N ASN A 25 -8.18 -7.11 -6.56
CA ASN A 25 -6.79 -6.76 -6.78
C ASN A 25 -5.85 -7.56 -5.87
N VAL A 26 -6.07 -7.52 -4.54
CA VAL A 26 -5.25 -8.26 -3.57
C VAL A 26 -5.28 -9.76 -3.84
N GLU A 27 -6.45 -10.31 -4.12
CA GLU A 27 -6.61 -11.72 -4.46
C GLU A 27 -5.83 -12.08 -5.73
N SER A 28 -5.90 -11.27 -6.78
CA SER A 28 -5.23 -11.57 -8.05
C SER A 28 -3.72 -11.76 -7.93
N TRP A 29 -3.07 -11.05 -7.00
CA TRP A 29 -1.65 -11.19 -6.72
C TRP A 29 -1.36 -12.32 -5.75
N THR A 30 -2.20 -12.50 -4.74
CA THR A 30 -1.86 -13.30 -3.56
C THR A 30 -2.58 -14.64 -3.48
N ALA A 31 -3.59 -14.93 -4.31
CA ALA A 31 -4.41 -16.14 -4.21
C ALA A 31 -3.59 -17.43 -4.28
N GLN A 32 -2.51 -17.44 -5.05
CA GLN A 32 -1.61 -18.58 -5.20
C GLN A 32 -0.24 -18.26 -4.61
N PRO A 33 0.33 -19.14 -3.77
CA PRO A 33 1.71 -19.00 -3.33
C PRO A 33 2.65 -18.94 -4.52
N ASN A 34 3.52 -17.94 -4.56
CA ASN A 34 4.50 -17.77 -5.62
C ASN A 34 5.85 -17.41 -4.98
N PRO A 35 6.91 -18.22 -5.20
CA PRO A 35 8.23 -17.93 -4.64
C PRO A 35 8.87 -16.65 -5.21
N ALA A 36 8.37 -16.14 -6.34
CA ALA A 36 8.78 -14.88 -6.93
C ALA A 36 7.90 -13.68 -6.50
N LEU A 37 7.04 -13.85 -5.49
CA LEU A 37 6.22 -12.79 -4.93
C LEU A 37 6.60 -12.52 -3.47
N HIS A 38 6.96 -11.28 -3.16
CA HIS A 38 7.15 -10.81 -1.80
C HIS A 38 6.02 -9.87 -1.40
N VAL A 39 5.21 -10.29 -0.43
CA VAL A 39 4.08 -9.49 0.06
C VAL A 39 4.49 -8.74 1.31
N MET A 40 4.38 -7.42 1.28
CA MET A 40 4.62 -6.53 2.41
C MET A 40 3.34 -5.77 2.75
N ARG A 41 3.07 -5.60 4.05
CA ARG A 41 1.99 -4.73 4.52
C ARG A 41 2.54 -3.36 4.90
N TYR A 42 1.76 -2.33 4.62
CA TYR A 42 2.14 -0.96 4.96
C TYR A 42 2.35 -0.77 6.47
N GLU A 43 1.49 -1.40 7.26
CA GLU A 43 1.53 -1.38 8.72
C GLU A 43 2.80 -2.03 9.27
N ASP A 44 3.28 -3.12 8.67
CA ASP A 44 4.53 -3.76 9.08
C ASP A 44 5.74 -2.87 8.78
N MET A 45 5.72 -2.15 7.64
CA MET A 45 6.77 -1.18 7.30
C MET A 45 6.82 0.00 8.27
N LEU A 46 5.68 0.39 8.85
CA LEU A 46 5.63 1.44 9.87
C LEU A 46 6.05 0.91 11.25
N ALA A 47 5.62 -0.29 11.61
CA ALA A 47 5.85 -0.85 12.95
C ALA A 47 7.28 -1.34 13.14
N ASP A 48 7.88 -1.94 12.11
CA ASP A 48 9.24 -2.46 12.13
C ASP A 48 9.89 -2.31 10.73
N PRO A 49 10.33 -1.09 10.38
CA PRO A 49 10.91 -0.81 9.07
C PRO A 49 12.14 -1.67 8.77
N LEU A 50 12.98 -1.93 9.78
CA LEU A 50 14.20 -2.73 9.63
C LEU A 50 13.86 -4.15 9.22
N ARG A 51 12.97 -4.83 9.95
CA ARG A 51 12.54 -6.19 9.60
C ARG A 51 11.91 -6.24 8.21
N ALA A 52 11.08 -5.26 7.86
CA ALA A 52 10.43 -5.20 6.55
C ALA A 52 11.45 -5.02 5.42
N PHE A 53 12.39 -4.09 5.56
CA PHE A 53 13.45 -3.85 4.56
C PHE A 53 14.42 -5.02 4.44
N THR A 54 14.86 -5.61 5.55
CA THR A 54 15.74 -6.79 5.51
C THR A 54 15.05 -7.99 4.85
N GLY A 55 13.74 -8.16 5.09
CA GLY A 55 12.94 -9.17 4.39
C GLY A 55 12.93 -8.95 2.87
N LEU A 56 12.77 -7.70 2.44
CA LEU A 56 12.78 -7.31 1.03
C LEU A 56 14.17 -7.52 0.39
N THR A 57 15.24 -7.05 1.02
CA THR A 57 16.60 -7.19 0.48
C THR A 57 17.01 -8.65 0.38
N GLY A 58 16.67 -9.46 1.39
CA GLY A 58 16.86 -10.91 1.38
C GLY A 58 16.10 -11.58 0.23
N PHE A 59 14.84 -11.19 0.01
CA PHE A 59 14.03 -11.69 -1.10
C PHE A 59 14.63 -11.32 -2.48
N LEU A 60 15.17 -10.11 -2.62
CA LEU A 60 15.84 -9.65 -3.84
C LEU A 60 17.26 -10.22 -4.01
N GLY A 61 17.78 -10.97 -3.04
CA GLY A 61 19.15 -11.49 -3.05
C GLY A 61 20.23 -10.41 -2.90
N LEU A 62 19.87 -9.23 -2.37
CA LEU A 62 20.79 -8.12 -2.17
C LEU A 62 21.56 -8.31 -0.86
N LYS A 63 22.90 -8.33 -0.96
CA LYS A 63 23.78 -8.28 0.20
C LYS A 63 24.04 -6.83 0.57
N ALA A 64 23.14 -6.24 1.36
CA ALA A 64 23.33 -4.91 1.93
C ALA A 64 23.92 -5.04 3.34
N ALA A 65 24.86 -4.15 3.68
CA ALA A 65 25.31 -3.99 5.06
C ALA A 65 24.24 -3.23 5.86
N ASP A 66 24.19 -3.47 7.18
CA ASP A 66 23.14 -2.93 8.05
C ASP A 66 23.08 -1.39 7.99
N ASP A 67 24.23 -0.72 7.92
CA ASP A 67 24.33 0.73 7.78
C ASP A 67 23.65 1.27 6.51
N LYS A 68 23.67 0.50 5.41
CA LYS A 68 23.00 0.84 4.16
C LYS A 68 21.51 0.60 4.21
N ILE A 69 21.07 -0.38 4.99
CA ILE A 69 19.64 -0.61 5.23
C ILE A 69 19.08 0.55 6.07
N ASP A 70 19.77 0.95 7.14
CA ASP A 70 19.38 2.07 7.98
C ASP A 70 19.34 3.39 7.18
N GLU A 71 20.37 3.66 6.36
CA GLU A 71 20.39 4.84 5.49
C GLU A 71 19.19 4.85 4.52
N ALA A 72 18.86 3.70 3.93
CA ALA A 72 17.71 3.58 3.03
C ALA A 72 16.39 3.83 3.76
N ILE A 73 16.21 3.27 4.95
CA ILE A 73 15.02 3.48 5.79
C ILE A 73 14.85 4.96 6.12
N GLU A 74 15.89 5.63 6.58
CA GLU A 74 15.86 7.05 6.93
C GLU A 74 15.52 7.94 5.72
N ARG A 75 16.10 7.63 4.56
CA ARG A 75 15.84 8.34 3.31
C ARG A 75 14.44 8.09 2.75
N SER A 76 13.87 6.94 3.03
CA SER A 76 12.50 6.56 2.65
C SER A 76 11.47 6.88 3.73
N SER A 77 11.86 7.49 4.85
CA SER A 77 10.93 7.84 5.92
C SER A 77 9.91 8.87 5.45
N PHE A 78 8.71 8.82 6.02
CA PHE A 78 7.64 9.75 5.67
C PHE A 78 8.07 11.22 5.84
N LYS A 79 8.79 11.52 6.91
CA LYS A 79 9.33 12.86 7.18
C LYS A 79 10.26 13.30 6.05
N THR A 80 11.23 12.48 5.68
CA THR A 80 12.19 12.81 4.62
C THR A 80 11.49 13.01 3.28
N LEU A 81 10.52 12.15 2.94
CA LEU A 81 9.77 12.25 1.68
C LEU A 81 8.88 13.51 1.63
N GLN A 82 8.25 13.88 2.75
CA GLN A 82 7.46 15.11 2.85
C GLN A 82 8.35 16.35 2.73
N ASP A 83 9.48 16.39 3.43
CA ASP A 83 10.46 17.49 3.33
C ASP A 83 11.00 17.64 1.89
N GLN A 84 11.17 16.54 1.15
CA GLN A 84 11.58 16.56 -0.25
C GLN A 84 10.46 17.08 -1.16
N GLU A 85 9.22 16.62 -0.97
CA GLU A 85 8.05 17.11 -1.71
C GLU A 85 7.85 18.62 -1.53
N GLU A 86 8.03 19.15 -0.32
CA GLU A 86 7.90 20.59 -0.05
C GLU A 86 8.97 21.41 -0.78
N ARG A 87 10.19 20.89 -0.90
CA ARG A 87 11.32 21.60 -1.52
C ARG A 87 11.31 21.53 -3.04
N GLN A 88 10.94 20.38 -3.60
CA GLN A 88 11.15 20.07 -5.02
C GLN A 88 9.85 19.75 -5.77
N GLY A 89 8.73 19.63 -5.05
CA GLY A 89 7.50 19.06 -5.57
C GLY A 89 7.58 17.54 -5.73
N PHE A 90 6.47 16.95 -6.16
CA PHE A 90 6.40 15.53 -6.48
C PHE A 90 5.62 15.34 -7.79
N ALA A 91 6.24 14.65 -8.77
CA ALA A 91 5.70 14.56 -10.12
C ALA A 91 4.35 13.83 -10.20
N GLU A 92 4.11 12.90 -9.28
CA GLU A 92 2.85 12.15 -9.20
C GLU A 92 1.77 12.86 -8.37
N ARG A 93 2.07 14.03 -7.79
CA ARG A 93 1.05 14.82 -7.09
C ARG A 93 -0.04 15.23 -8.07
N GLY A 94 -1.26 14.76 -7.82
CA GLY A 94 -2.41 15.11 -8.64
C GLY A 94 -2.70 16.61 -8.61
N ARG A 95 -3.22 17.18 -9.70
CA ARG A 95 -3.52 18.62 -9.81
C ARG A 95 -4.42 19.17 -8.69
N LEU A 96 -5.34 18.35 -8.18
CA LEU A 96 -6.28 18.72 -7.11
C LEU A 96 -5.75 18.40 -5.71
N GLN A 97 -4.60 17.72 -5.59
CA GLN A 97 -4.03 17.34 -4.31
C GLN A 97 -3.11 18.45 -3.78
N LYS A 98 -3.34 18.84 -2.52
CA LYS A 98 -2.47 19.81 -1.83
C LYS A 98 -1.07 19.25 -1.60
N GLN A 99 -0.99 17.97 -1.20
CA GLN A 99 0.23 17.22 -0.94
C GLN A 99 0.00 15.75 -1.32
N PHE A 100 1.04 15.07 -1.78
CA PHE A 100 1.05 13.64 -2.05
C PHE A 100 1.26 12.85 -0.75
N PHE A 101 2.26 13.24 0.06
CA PHE A 101 2.53 12.62 1.35
C PHE A 101 1.64 13.25 2.45
N ARG A 102 0.48 12.63 2.74
CA ARG A 102 -0.56 13.26 3.59
C ARG A 102 -0.38 13.11 5.11
N LYS A 103 -0.30 11.88 5.63
CA LYS A 103 -0.32 11.61 7.08
C LYS A 103 0.74 10.61 7.56
N GLY A 104 1.17 9.66 6.73
CA GLY A 104 2.23 8.71 7.09
C GLY A 104 1.90 7.79 8.26
N ARG A 105 0.61 7.61 8.60
CA ARG A 105 0.17 6.84 9.78
C ARG A 105 -0.91 5.83 9.40
N SER A 106 -0.91 4.68 10.06
CA SER A 106 -1.98 3.69 9.97
C SER A 106 -3.16 4.04 10.90
N GLY A 107 -4.31 3.39 10.71
CA GLY A 107 -5.46 3.50 11.62
C GLY A 107 -6.31 4.77 11.51
N SER A 108 -5.98 5.73 10.62
CA SER A 108 -6.74 6.98 10.46
C SER A 108 -8.21 6.77 10.07
N TRP A 109 -8.54 5.62 9.49
CA TRP A 109 -9.91 5.26 9.09
C TRP A 109 -10.89 5.29 10.26
N ARG A 110 -10.42 5.06 11.50
CA ARG A 110 -11.25 5.09 12.72
C ARG A 110 -11.83 6.47 13.02
N GLU A 111 -11.16 7.52 12.55
CA GLU A 111 -11.59 8.92 12.70
C GLU A 111 -12.32 9.44 11.45
N GLU A 112 -12.14 8.79 10.30
CA GLU A 112 -12.58 9.28 8.99
C GLU A 112 -13.83 8.57 8.46
N LEU A 113 -14.13 7.35 8.92
CA LEU A 113 -15.26 6.55 8.46
C LEU A 113 -16.33 6.40 9.55
N SER A 114 -17.60 6.40 9.14
CA SER A 114 -18.70 6.03 10.03
C SER A 114 -18.76 4.51 10.24
N ASP A 115 -19.40 4.06 11.32
CA ASP A 115 -19.59 2.64 11.60
C ASP A 115 -20.31 1.91 10.45
N GLU A 116 -21.30 2.55 9.84
CA GLU A 116 -22.00 2.01 8.66
C GLU A 116 -21.06 1.79 7.47
N GLN A 117 -20.15 2.74 7.22
CA GLN A 117 -19.15 2.61 6.15
C GLN A 117 -18.15 1.50 6.46
N VAL A 118 -17.70 1.38 7.71
CA VAL A 118 -16.81 0.30 8.16
C VAL A 118 -17.47 -1.05 7.95
N VAL A 119 -18.72 -1.22 8.38
CA VAL A 119 -19.49 -2.46 8.17
C VAL A 119 -19.60 -2.79 6.68
N ALA A 120 -19.94 -1.83 5.83
CA ALA A 120 -20.06 -2.05 4.40
C ALA A 120 -18.73 -2.47 3.75
N ILE A 121 -17.62 -1.81 4.12
CA ILE A 121 -16.27 -2.14 3.62
C ILE A 121 -15.88 -3.56 4.06
N VAL A 122 -16.08 -3.89 5.34
CA VAL A 122 -15.78 -5.22 5.89
C VAL A 122 -16.61 -6.28 5.18
N GLN A 123 -17.93 -6.07 5.01
CA GLN A 123 -18.79 -7.02 4.32
C GLN A 123 -18.31 -7.29 2.87
N HIS A 124 -17.94 -6.24 2.13
CA HIS A 124 -17.50 -6.39 0.74
C HIS A 124 -16.11 -7.01 0.60
N ASN A 125 -15.24 -6.86 1.61
CA ASN A 125 -13.83 -7.24 1.52
C ASN A 125 -13.38 -8.30 2.54
N ARG A 126 -14.32 -8.90 3.28
CA ARG A 126 -14.08 -9.74 4.45
C ARG A 126 -13.00 -10.80 4.23
N ALA A 127 -13.06 -11.52 3.10
CA ALA A 127 -12.14 -12.62 2.82
C ALA A 127 -10.68 -12.16 2.82
N GLN A 128 -10.36 -11.09 2.09
CA GLN A 128 -8.99 -10.57 2.03
C GLN A 128 -8.62 -9.82 3.31
N MET A 129 -9.55 -9.09 3.92
CA MET A 129 -9.31 -8.44 5.22
C MET A 129 -8.95 -9.46 6.32
N ALA A 130 -9.68 -10.57 6.41
CA ALA A 130 -9.39 -11.65 7.34
C ALA A 130 -8.00 -12.25 7.08
N ARG A 131 -7.70 -12.54 5.81
CA ARG A 131 -6.42 -13.14 5.39
C ARG A 131 -5.20 -12.30 5.80
N PHE A 132 -5.32 -10.97 5.77
CA PHE A 132 -4.23 -10.05 6.10
C PHE A 132 -4.33 -9.41 7.50
N GLY A 133 -5.27 -9.87 8.33
CA GLY A 133 -5.43 -9.40 9.70
C GLY A 133 -5.96 -7.97 9.84
N TYR A 134 -6.86 -7.56 8.95
CA TYR A 134 -7.47 -6.22 8.93
C TYR A 134 -8.90 -6.18 9.47
N LEU A 135 -9.46 -7.30 9.95
CA LEU A 135 -10.80 -7.26 10.56
C LEU A 135 -10.77 -6.42 11.85
N PRO A 136 -11.66 -5.43 12.00
CA PRO A 136 -11.81 -4.72 13.27
C PRO A 136 -12.25 -5.66 14.39
N ASP A 137 -11.88 -5.32 15.63
CA ASP A 137 -12.30 -6.09 16.80
C ASP A 137 -13.84 -6.20 16.87
N GLY A 138 -14.33 -7.43 17.05
CA GLY A 138 -15.77 -7.70 17.12
C GLY A 138 -16.49 -7.82 15.77
N MET A 139 -15.76 -7.82 14.64
CA MET A 139 -16.33 -8.01 13.29
C MET A 139 -15.83 -9.25 12.57
#